data_AF-A0A2V6T3E5-F1
#
_entry.id   AF-A0A2V6T3E5-F1
#
_cell.length_a   1.000
_cell.length_b   1.000
_cell.length_c   1.000
_cell.angle_alpha   90.00
_cell.angle_beta   90.00
_cell.angle_gamma   90.00
#
_symmetry.space_group_name_H-M   'P 1'
#
loop_
_entity.id
_entity.type
_entity.pdbx_description
1 polymer ?
#
loop_
_entity_poly.entity_id
_entity_poly.type
_entity_poly.pdbx_seq_one_letter_code
_entity_poly.pdbx_strand_id
1 'polypeptide(L)' 'MASMVIRNLDDRVAERLRLQARLRGVSVEAEARRLLAEGTAVPRREIAARARTIRSRQKPHRSRAASLVRQDRAR' A
#
# COMPACT_ATOMS: atom_id res chain seq x y z
N MET A 1 -6.96 11.70 -13.65
CA MET A 1 -5.68 10.97 -13.78
C MET A 1 -4.57 11.91 -13.33
N ALA A 2 -3.59 11.42 -12.57
CA ALA A 2 -2.42 12.21 -12.20
C ALA A 2 -1.31 11.99 -13.23
N SER A 3 -0.48 13.01 -13.46
CA SER A 3 0.73 12.92 -14.29
C SER A 3 1.98 13.23 -13.44
N MET A 4 3.11 12.64 -13.82
CA MET A 4 4.39 12.79 -13.15
C MET A 4 5.50 12.81 -14.20
N VAL A 5 6.52 13.65 -13.99
CA VAL A 5 7.75 13.67 -14.80
C VAL A 5 8.93 13.35 -13.90
N ILE A 6 9.71 12.33 -14.26
CA ILE A 6 10.97 11.99 -13.58
C ILE A 6 12.10 12.57 -14.42
N ARG A 7 12.78 13.60 -13.89
CA ARG A 7 13.95 14.23 -14.52
C ARG A 7 15.23 13.57 -14.02
N ASN A 8 16.29 13.62 -14.85
CA ASN A 8 17.61 13.07 -14.54
C ASN A 8 17.55 11.58 -14.12
N LEU A 9 16.71 10.80 -14.78
CA LEU A 9 16.66 9.35 -14.58
C LEU A 9 17.95 8.74 -15.12
N ASP A 10 18.59 7.87 -14.33
CA ASP A 10 19.76 7.11 -14.78
C ASP A 10 19.45 6.37 -16.09
N ASP A 11 20.28 6.57 -17.10
CA ASP A 11 20.13 5.98 -18.43
C ASP A 11 20.02 4.44 -18.37
N ARG A 12 20.74 3.80 -17.45
CA ARG A 12 20.66 2.35 -17.24
C ARG A 12 19.29 1.92 -16.75
N VAL A 13 18.63 2.74 -15.94
CA VAL A 13 17.26 2.48 -15.48
C VAL A 13 16.28 2.67 -16.62
N ALA A 14 16.44 3.71 -17.44
CA ALA A 14 15.61 3.94 -18.62
C ALA A 14 15.71 2.77 -19.62
N GLU A 15 16.93 2.28 -19.91
CA GLU A 15 17.14 1.13 -20.80
C GLU A 15 16.52 -0.15 -20.26
N ARG A 16 16.70 -0.44 -18.96
CA ARG A 16 16.07 -1.61 -18.33
C ARG A 16 14.55 -1.54 -18.40
N LEU A 17 13.96 -0.36 -18.19
CA LEU A 17 12.52 -0.17 -18.27
C LEU A 17 12.00 -0.41 -19.70
N ARG A 18 12.70 0.10 -20.70
CA ARG A 18 12.39 -0.16 -22.13
C ARG A 18 12.46 -1.65 -22.46
N LEU A 19 13.52 -2.33 -22.00
CA LEU A 19 13.69 -3.77 -22.19
C LEU A 19 12.54 -4.56 -21.55
N GLN A 20 12.18 -4.24 -20.30
CA GLN A 20 11.08 -4.89 -19.59
C GLN A 20 9.74 -4.71 -20.31
N ALA A 21 9.45 -3.50 -20.78
CA ALA A 21 8.24 -3.20 -21.53
C ALA A 21 8.20 -4.00 -22.85
N ARG A 22 9.32 -4.05 -23.58
CA ARG A 22 9.45 -4.84 -24.81
C ARG A 22 9.25 -6.33 -24.58
N LEU A 23 9.87 -6.90 -23.54
CA LEU A 23 9.71 -8.32 -23.19
C LEU A 23 8.26 -8.69 -22.84
N ARG A 24 7.50 -7.75 -22.30
CA ARG A 24 6.07 -7.94 -21.97
C ARG A 24 5.12 -7.55 -23.11
N GLY A 25 5.61 -6.96 -24.20
CA GLY A 25 4.77 -6.47 -25.29
C GLY A 25 3.86 -5.30 -24.90
N VAL A 26 4.27 -4.46 -23.95
CA VAL A 26 3.51 -3.29 -23.47
C VAL A 26 4.29 -1.99 -23.69
N SER A 27 3.62 -0.84 -23.55
CA SER A 27 4.30 0.46 -23.59
C SER A 27 5.18 0.69 -22.35
N VAL A 28 6.21 1.53 -22.51
CA VAL A 28 7.09 1.95 -21.40
C VAL A 28 6.28 2.60 -20.28
N GLU A 29 5.27 3.40 -20.61
CA GLU A 29 4.38 4.02 -19.64
C GLU A 29 3.56 2.99 -18.86
N ALA A 30 3.01 1.99 -19.55
CA ALA A 30 2.24 0.93 -18.91
C ALA A 30 3.10 0.13 -17.93
N GLU A 31 4.34 -0.19 -18.32
CA GLU A 31 5.31 -0.86 -17.44
C GLU A 31 5.71 0.03 -16.26
N ALA A 32 5.96 1.31 -16.48
CA ALA A 32 6.27 2.26 -15.40
C ALA A 32 5.13 2.35 -14.39
N ARG A 33 3.88 2.44 -14.88
CA ARG A 33 2.68 2.49 -14.03
C ARG A 33 2.52 1.21 -13.21
N ARG A 34 2.77 0.05 -13.83
CA ARG A 34 2.72 -1.26 -13.16
C ARG A 34 3.75 -1.33 -12.03
N LEU A 35 5.01 -0.97 -12.30
CA LEU A 35 6.08 -0.96 -11.30
C LEU A 35 5.81 0.05 -10.17
N LEU A 36 5.27 1.22 -10.48
CA LEU A 36 4.88 2.20 -9.47
C LEU A 36 3.74 1.68 -8.60
N ALA A 37 2.72 1.05 -9.19
CA ALA A 37 1.62 0.44 -8.44
C ALA A 37 2.11 -0.70 -7.53
N GLU A 38 2.97 -1.58 -8.05
CA GLU A 38 3.58 -2.67 -7.29
C GLU A 38 4.47 -2.13 -6.16
N GLY A 39 5.31 -1.13 -6.45
CA GLY A 39 6.26 -0.56 -5.49
C GLY A 39 5.63 0.34 -4.42
N THR A 40 4.47 0.93 -4.70
CA THR A 40 3.71 1.73 -3.72
C THR A 40 2.70 0.90 -2.93
N ALA A 41 2.50 -0.37 -3.29
CA ALA A 41 1.63 -1.26 -2.54
C ALA A 41 2.23 -1.53 -1.15
N VAL A 42 1.58 -0.98 -0.11
CA VAL A 42 1.95 -1.29 1.27
C VAL A 42 1.49 -2.72 1.57
N PRO A 43 2.39 -3.65 1.88
CA PRO A 43 1.99 -5.03 2.15
C PRO A 43 1.08 -5.04 3.38
N ARG A 44 0.03 -5.88 3.35
CA ARG A 44 -1.01 -5.92 4.42
C ARG A 44 -0.41 -6.08 5.82
N ARG A 45 0.73 -6.77 5.93
CA ARG A 45 1.49 -6.93 7.18
C ARG A 45 1.96 -5.60 7.78
N GLU A 46 2.40 -4.67 6.93
CA GLU A 46 2.93 -3.38 7.32
C GLU A 46 1.78 -2.41 7.65
N ILE A 47 0.67 -2.50 6.92
CA ILE A 47 -0.59 -1.85 7.31
C ILE A 47 -1.03 -2.32 8.71
N ALA A 48 -1.03 -3.63 8.95
CA ALA A 48 -1.42 -4.20 10.24
C ALA A 48 -0.45 -3.83 11.37
N ALA A 49 0.85 -3.74 11.10
CA ALA A 49 1.86 -3.25 12.04
C ALA A 49 1.61 -1.77 12.39
N ARG A 50 1.40 -0.93 11.37
CA ARG A 50 1.10 0.50 11.56
C ARG A 50 -0.21 0.72 12.32
N ALA A 51 -1.24 -0.07 12.03
CA ALA A 51 -2.50 -0.07 12.76
C ALA A 51 -2.36 -0.54 14.22
N ARG A 52 -1.44 -1.48 14.51
CA ARG A 52 -1.11 -1.87 15.89
C ARG A 52 -0.44 -0.71 16.64
N THR A 53 0.54 -0.05 16.04
CA THR A 53 1.22 1.12 16.62
C THR A 53 0.26 2.28 16.88
N ILE A 54 -0.69 2.53 15.96
CA ILE A 54 -1.73 3.55 16.18
C ILE A 54 -2.64 3.13 17.34
N ARG A 55 -3.14 1.88 17.36
CA ARG A 55 -4.00 1.37 18.44
C ARG A 55 -3.32 1.38 19.81
N SER A 56 -2.02 1.08 19.89
CA SER A 56 -1.30 1.10 21.16
C SER A 56 -1.14 2.51 21.74
N ARG A 57 -1.23 3.55 20.90
CA ARG A 57 -1.22 4.96 21.31
C ARG A 57 -2.62 5.49 21.64
N GLN A 58 -3.67 4.80 21.22
CA GLN A 58 -5.05 5.20 21.52
C GLN A 58 -5.45 4.67 22.91
N LYS A 59 -6.13 5.51 23.72
CA LYS A 59 -6.79 5.02 24.93
C LYS A 59 -7.83 3.97 24.51
N PRO A 60 -7.84 2.77 25.13
CA PRO A 60 -8.80 1.74 24.78
C PRO A 60 -10.22 2.29 24.96
N HIS A 61 -10.94 2.40 23.85
CA HIS A 61 -12.33 2.84 23.86
C HIS A 61 -13.19 1.68 24.38
N ARG A 62 -13.37 1.59 25.70
CA ARG A 62 -14.37 0.69 26.30
C ARG A 62 -15.75 1.29 26.05
N SER A 63 -16.37 0.97 24.91
CA SER A 63 -17.77 1.31 24.71
C SER A 63 -18.61 0.56 25.73
N ARG A 64 -19.52 1.26 26.43
CA ARG A 64 -20.51 0.65 27.33
C ARG A 64 -21.32 -0.46 26.62
N ALA A 65 -21.54 -0.30 25.31
CA ALA A 65 -22.20 -1.29 24.47
C ALA A 65 -21.52 -2.67 24.48
N ALA A 66 -20.18 -2.73 24.42
CA ALA A 66 -19.46 -4.01 24.46
C ALA A 66 -19.60 -4.72 25.82
N SER A 67 -19.82 -3.96 26.90
CA SER A 67 -20.08 -4.53 28.22
C SER A 67 -21.50 -5.09 28.33
N LEU A 68 -22.50 -4.40 27.75
CA LEU A 68 -23.89 -4.85 27.72
C LEU A 68 -24.05 -6.16 26.95
N VAL A 69 -23.41 -6.29 25.79
CA VAL A 69 -23.43 -7.54 25.00
C VAL A 69 -22.82 -8.73 25.75
N ARG A 70 -21.80 -8.50 26.58
CA ARG A 70 -21.20 -9.58 27.40
C ARG A 70 -22.09 -9.98 28.58
N GLN A 71 -22.82 -9.02 29.17
CA GLN A 71 -23.76 -9.31 30.25
C GLN A 71 -24.97 -10.09 29.76
N ASP A 72 -25.46 -9.77 28.57
CA ASP A 72 -26.61 -10.46 27.96
C ASP A 72 -26.30 -11.93 27.62
N ARG A 73 -25.09 -12.20 27.10
CA ARG A 73 -24.61 -13.58 26.84
C ARG A 73 -24.30 -14.41 28.08
N ALA A 74 -24.22 -13.80 29.25
CA ALA A 74 -23.90 -14.50 30.50
C ALA A 74 -25.16 -14.85 31.33
N ARG A 75 -26.36 -14.54 30.82
CA ARG A 75 -27.65 -15.04 31.30
C ARG A 75 -28.06 -16.26 30.48
#